data_AF-A0A644UNL9-F1
#
_entry.id   AF-A0A644UNL9-F1
#
_cell.length_a   1.000
_cell.length_b   1.000
_cell.length_c   1.000
_cell.angle_alpha   90.00
_cell.angle_beta   90.00
_cell.angle_gamma   90.00
#
_symmetry.space_group_name_H-M   'P 1'
#
loop_
_entity.id
_entity.type
_entity.pdbx_description
1 polymer ?
#
loop_
_entity_poly.entity_id
_entity_poly.type
_entity_poly.pdbx_seq_one_letter_code
_entity_poly.pdbx_strand_id
1 'polypeptide(L)'
;MMKNRNYPELKPLAVTFALGGVWDTIAGFLYIFAIGSGRNIDHPPMDPFYSIFLGSFFLCFAYLQFMSALNIRRYALNVGCLIIGRVFYIVLLYSHMVFVPGFPDTFWFTGIIDGLLTLGYIALAARGGLKAGELFFPSLQKN
;
A
#
# COMPACT_ATOMS: atom_id res chain seq x y z
N MET A 1 0.72 37.42 -4.39
CA MET A 1 1.89 37.10 -3.54
C MET A 1 1.92 35.59 -3.32
N MET A 2 2.67 34.85 -4.12
CA MET A 2 2.76 33.40 -4.03
C MET A 2 3.51 33.03 -2.75
N LYS A 3 2.84 32.36 -1.83
CA LYS A 3 3.46 31.83 -0.61
C LYS A 3 4.42 30.73 -1.04
N ASN A 4 5.71 31.07 -1.11
CA ASN A 4 6.81 30.13 -1.32
C ASN A 4 6.83 29.20 -0.10
N ARG A 5 5.98 28.16 -0.12
CA ARG A 5 5.96 27.16 0.94
C ARG A 5 7.27 26.38 0.80
N ASN A 6 8.20 26.62 1.71
CA ASN A 6 9.31 25.69 1.96
C ASN A 6 8.67 24.38 2.42
N TYR A 7 8.41 23.46 1.50
CA TYR A 7 7.86 22.16 1.86
C TYR A 7 8.99 21.33 2.47
N PRO A 8 8.82 20.81 3.70
CA PRO A 8 9.76 19.83 4.24
C PRO A 8 9.95 18.68 3.26
N GLU A 9 11.17 18.16 3.17
CA GLU A 9 11.54 17.23 2.10
C GLU A 9 10.64 15.99 2.09
N LEU A 10 9.93 15.76 0.98
CA LEU A 10 9.13 14.55 0.73
C LEU A 10 10.01 13.32 0.43
N LYS A 11 11.34 13.47 0.44
CA LYS A 11 12.30 12.40 0.14
C LYS A 11 12.12 11.18 1.05
N PRO A 12 11.93 11.31 2.39
CA PRO A 12 11.70 10.14 3.23
C PRO A 12 10.41 9.40 2.83
N LEU A 13 9.33 10.12 2.54
CA LEU A 13 8.09 9.52 2.06
C LEU A 13 8.30 8.77 0.73
N ALA A 14 9.05 9.37 -0.20
CA ALA A 14 9.41 8.73 -1.47
C ALA A 14 10.18 7.41 -1.27
N VAL A 15 11.17 7.40 -0.38
CA VAL A 15 11.94 6.19 -0.04
C VAL A 15 11.04 5.13 0.58
N THR A 16 10.21 5.50 1.55
CA THR A 16 9.28 4.53 2.17
C THR A 16 8.28 3.99 1.15
N PHE A 17 7.80 4.81 0.22
CA PHE A 17 6.95 4.36 -0.89
C PHE A 17 7.66 3.38 -1.81
N ALA A 18 8.92 3.64 -2.15
CA ALA A 18 9.72 2.70 -2.95
C ALA A 18 9.93 1.37 -2.22
N LEU A 19 10.20 1.39 -0.91
CA LEU A 19 10.29 0.17 -0.08
C LEU A 19 8.95 -0.59 -0.03
N GLY A 20 7.83 0.13 0.03
CA GLY A 20 6.50 -0.46 -0.12
C GLY A 20 6.29 -1.12 -1.48
N GLY A 21 6.79 -0.50 -2.56
CA GLY A 21 6.77 -1.10 -3.89
C GLY A 21 7.57 -2.39 -3.96
N VAL A 22 8.72 -2.48 -3.28
CA VAL A 22 9.49 -3.72 -3.15
C VAL A 22 8.68 -4.78 -2.39
N TRP A 23 8.06 -4.42 -1.27
CA TRP A 23 7.22 -5.33 -0.50
C TRP A 23 6.04 -5.87 -1.31
N ASP A 24 5.31 -5.00 -2.01
CA ASP A 24 4.19 -5.41 -2.86
C ASP A 24 4.65 -6.28 -4.03
N THR A 25 5.86 -6.04 -4.55
CA THR A 25 6.46 -6.93 -5.55
C THR A 25 6.67 -8.32 -4.97
N ILE A 26 7.31 -8.42 -3.80
CA ILE A 26 7.54 -9.71 -3.11
C ILE A 26 6.20 -10.41 -2.83
N ALA A 27 5.23 -9.68 -2.28
CA ALA A 27 3.89 -10.20 -2.03
C ALA A 27 3.24 -10.71 -3.33
N GLY A 28 3.29 -9.94 -4.42
CA GLY A 28 2.76 -10.34 -5.73
C GLY A 28 3.35 -11.66 -6.21
N PHE A 29 4.68 -11.82 -6.12
CA PHE A 29 5.34 -13.08 -6.47
C PHE A 29 4.93 -14.24 -5.57
N LEU A 30 4.84 -14.02 -4.25
CA LEU A 30 4.40 -15.07 -3.31
C LEU A 30 2.96 -15.51 -3.60
N TYR A 31 2.06 -14.56 -3.86
CA TYR A 31 0.66 -14.86 -4.16
C TYR A 31 0.51 -15.64 -5.48
N ILE A 32 1.23 -15.25 -6.53
CA ILE A 32 1.15 -15.93 -7.84
C ILE A 32 1.81 -17.32 -7.79
N PHE A 33 3.03 -17.41 -7.24
CA PHE A 33 3.87 -18.59 -7.43
C PHE A 33 3.99 -19.51 -6.21
N ALA A 34 3.69 -19.05 -4.99
CA ALA A 34 3.74 -19.87 -3.80
C ALA A 34 2.34 -20.25 -3.28
N ILE A 35 1.37 -19.33 -3.40
CA ILE A 35 -0.02 -19.57 -2.98
C ILE A 35 -0.84 -20.12 -4.15
N GLY A 36 -0.80 -19.45 -5.30
CA GLY A 36 -1.59 -19.78 -6.49
C GLY A 36 -1.17 -21.02 -7.28
N SER A 37 -0.03 -21.60 -6.97
CA SER A 37 0.50 -22.80 -7.64
C SER A 37 0.08 -24.13 -6.98
N GLY A 38 -0.80 -24.09 -5.97
CA GLY A 38 -1.37 -25.31 -5.37
C GLY A 38 -1.39 -25.34 -3.85
N ARG A 39 -1.19 -24.20 -3.16
CA ARG A 39 -1.41 -24.14 -1.71
C ARG A 39 -2.90 -23.92 -1.46
N ASN A 40 -3.62 -25.00 -1.16
CA ASN A 40 -5.00 -24.88 -0.70
C ASN A 40 -5.02 -24.13 0.64
N ILE A 41 -5.65 -22.95 0.65
CA ILE A 41 -6.10 -22.32 1.89
C ILE A 41 -7.50 -22.86 2.09
N ASP A 42 -7.63 -23.85 2.97
CA ASP A 42 -8.91 -24.56 3.17
C ASP A 42 -9.88 -23.81 4.11
N HIS A 43 -9.37 -22.83 4.87
CA HIS A 43 -10.15 -22.11 5.88
C HIS A 43 -9.83 -20.60 5.90
N PRO A 44 -10.67 -19.75 5.30
CA PRO A 44 -11.77 -20.09 4.38
C PRO A 44 -11.24 -20.64 3.04
N PRO A 45 -12.00 -21.52 2.37
CA PRO A 45 -11.61 -22.06 1.07
C PRO A 45 -11.43 -20.93 0.06
N MET A 46 -10.24 -20.83 -0.53
CA MET A 46 -9.92 -19.84 -1.54
C MET A 46 -9.41 -20.51 -2.81
N ASP A 47 -10.08 -20.25 -3.92
CA ASP A 47 -9.65 -20.75 -5.22
C ASP A 47 -8.30 -20.13 -5.60
N PRO A 48 -7.30 -20.93 -6.02
CA PRO A 48 -6.00 -20.44 -6.46
C PRO A 48 -6.08 -19.28 -7.47
N PHE A 49 -7.11 -19.23 -8.31
CA PHE A 49 -7.36 -18.10 -9.22
C PHE A 49 -7.39 -16.75 -8.48
N TYR A 50 -8.05 -16.66 -7.33
CA TYR A 50 -8.12 -15.41 -6.56
C TYR A 50 -6.77 -15.00 -6.00
N SER A 51 -5.90 -15.95 -5.66
CA SER A 51 -4.53 -15.64 -5.22
C SER A 51 -3.66 -15.09 -6.35
N ILE A 52 -3.75 -15.66 -7.56
CA ILE A 52 -3.05 -15.16 -8.75
C ILE A 52 -3.55 -13.76 -9.10
N PHE A 53 -4.88 -13.58 -9.09
CA PHE A 53 -5.51 -12.30 -9.38
C PHE A 53 -5.09 -11.23 -8.35
N LEU A 54 -5.11 -11.54 -7.06
CA LEU A 54 -4.64 -10.66 -6.01
C LEU A 54 -3.15 -10.33 -6.16
N GLY A 55 -2.33 -11.32 -6.50
CA GLY A 55 -0.91 -11.12 -6.78
C GLY A 55 -0.66 -10.13 -7.93
N SER A 56 -1.48 -10.17 -8.98
CA SER A 56 -1.41 -9.20 -10.09
C SER A 56 -1.69 -7.76 -9.64
N PHE A 57 -2.65 -7.55 -8.74
CA PHE A 57 -2.91 -6.23 -8.16
C PHE A 57 -1.73 -5.73 -7.33
N PHE A 58 -1.06 -6.59 -6.55
CA PHE A 58 0.13 -6.17 -5.81
C PHE A 58 1.24 -5.71 -6.77
N LEU A 59 1.43 -6.37 -7.92
CA LEU A 59 2.38 -5.89 -8.93
C LEU A 59 1.98 -4.54 -9.53
N CYS A 60 0.68 -4.30 -9.77
CA CYS A 60 0.19 -2.99 -10.20
C CYS A 60 0.43 -1.92 -9.12
N PHE A 61 0.18 -2.22 -7.85
CA PHE A 61 0.44 -1.30 -6.75
C PHE A 61 1.93 -1.04 -6.56
N ALA A 62 2.78 -2.04 -6.73
CA ALA A 62 4.22 -1.87 -6.73
C ALA A 62 4.67 -0.89 -7.81
N TYR A 63 4.17 -1.05 -9.04
CA TYR A 63 4.45 -0.12 -10.13
C TYR A 63 4.01 1.31 -9.79
N LEU A 64 2.78 1.48 -9.29
CA LEU A 64 2.28 2.80 -8.89
C LEU A 64 3.10 3.42 -7.75
N GLN A 65 3.58 2.61 -6.81
CA GLN A 65 4.45 3.08 -5.73
C GLN A 65 5.82 3.54 -6.25
N PHE A 66 6.46 2.78 -7.14
CA PHE A 66 7.73 3.19 -7.75
C PHE A 66 7.58 4.48 -8.55
N MET A 67 6.52 4.59 -9.37
CA MET A 67 6.25 5.82 -10.13
C MET A 67 5.96 7.01 -9.21
N SER A 68 5.20 6.78 -8.13
CA SER A 68 4.90 7.82 -7.15
C SER A 68 6.14 8.26 -6.37
N ALA A 69 7.07 7.35 -6.06
CA ALA A 69 8.32 7.65 -5.37
C ALA A 69 9.21 8.62 -6.16
N LEU A 70 9.18 8.58 -7.50
CA LEU A 70 9.93 9.52 -8.34
C LEU A 70 9.44 10.97 -8.20
N ASN A 71 8.15 11.17 -7.94
CA ASN A 71 7.58 12.50 -7.72
C ASN A 71 6.28 12.42 -6.92
N ILE A 72 6.42 12.35 -5.59
CA ILE A 72 5.30 12.16 -4.66
C ILE A 72 4.24 13.24 -4.81
N ARG A 73 4.64 14.50 -5.05
CA ARG A 73 3.69 15.60 -5.18
C ARG A 73 2.87 15.51 -6.46
N ARG A 74 3.51 15.20 -7.59
CA ARG A 74 2.80 15.00 -8.86
C ARG A 74 1.80 13.85 -8.77
N TYR A 75 2.16 12.80 -8.04
CA TYR A 75 1.34 11.59 -7.88
C TYR A 75 0.64 11.52 -6.53
N ALA A 76 0.32 12.67 -5.91
CA ALA A 76 -0.28 12.72 -4.59
C ALA A 76 -1.62 11.96 -4.51
N LEU A 77 -2.40 11.93 -5.59
CA LEU A 77 -3.61 11.12 -5.69
C LEU A 77 -3.33 9.62 -5.57
N ASN A 78 -2.32 9.12 -6.28
CA ASN A 78 -1.91 7.71 -6.20
C ASN A 78 -1.46 7.36 -4.78
N VAL A 79 -0.70 8.27 -4.15
CA VAL A 79 -0.26 8.11 -2.77
C VAL A 79 -1.46 8.02 -1.82
N GLY A 80 -2.44 8.93 -1.95
CA GLY A 80 -3.67 8.91 -1.16
C GLY A 80 -4.49 7.63 -1.36
N CYS A 81 -4.72 7.22 -2.61
CA CYS A 81 -5.45 6.01 -2.95
C CYS A 81 -4.79 4.74 -2.37
N LEU A 82 -3.45 4.65 -2.46
CA LEU A 82 -2.71 3.52 -1.90
C LEU A 82 -2.78 3.46 -0.38
N ILE A 83 -2.70 4.61 0.30
CA ILE A 83 -2.87 4.67 1.76
C ILE A 83 -4.27 4.17 2.14
N ILE A 84 -5.34 4.67 1.51
CA ILE A 84 -6.71 4.21 1.81
C ILE A 84 -6.87 2.72 1.52
N GLY A 85 -6.45 2.26 0.34
CA GLY A 85 -6.57 0.86 -0.05
C GLY A 85 -5.85 -0.06 0.93
N ARG A 86 -4.66 0.34 1.39
CA ARG A 86 -3.89 -0.45 2.36
C ARG A 86 -4.52 -0.44 3.75
N VAL A 87 -5.01 0.71 4.25
CA VAL A 87 -5.77 0.76 5.50
C VAL A 87 -6.98 -0.18 5.45
N PHE A 88 -7.75 -0.11 4.36
CA PHE A 88 -8.91 -0.97 4.16
C PHE A 88 -8.54 -2.45 4.17
N TYR A 89 -7.48 -2.83 3.44
CA TYR A 89 -6.95 -4.18 3.42
C TYR A 89 -6.53 -4.67 4.82
N ILE A 90 -5.77 -3.89 5.57
CA ILE A 90 -5.29 -4.26 6.92
C ILE A 90 -6.46 -4.49 7.87
N VAL A 91 -7.45 -3.60 7.84
CA VAL A 91 -8.66 -3.72 8.69
C VAL A 91 -9.41 -5.00 8.37
N LEU A 92 -9.63 -5.28 7.07
CA LEU A 92 -10.27 -6.53 6.66
C LEU A 92 -9.46 -7.76 7.08
N LEU A 93 -8.14 -7.72 6.90
CA LEU A 93 -7.24 -8.83 7.23
C LEU A 93 -7.31 -9.17 8.72
N TYR A 94 -7.13 -8.17 9.59
CA TYR A 94 -7.19 -8.40 11.03
C TYR A 94 -8.60 -8.77 11.51
N SER A 95 -9.64 -8.23 10.89
CA SER A 95 -11.01 -8.67 11.16
C SER A 95 -11.17 -10.17 10.88
N HIS A 96 -10.64 -10.67 9.77
CA HIS A 96 -10.74 -12.10 9.45
C HIS A 96 -9.89 -12.96 10.41
N MET A 97 -8.68 -12.51 10.76
CA MET A 97 -7.84 -13.22 11.74
C MET A 97 -8.50 -13.38 13.10
N VAL A 98 -9.24 -12.37 13.57
CA VAL A 98 -9.86 -12.38 14.90
C VAL A 98 -11.20 -13.12 14.90
N PHE A 99 -12.01 -12.96 13.85
CA PHE A 99 -13.40 -13.42 13.85
C PHE A 99 -13.66 -14.69 13.04
N VAL A 100 -12.71 -15.17 12.22
CA VAL A 100 -12.87 -16.40 11.42
C VAL A 100 -12.00 -17.51 12.02
N PRO A 101 -12.61 -18.52 12.68
CA PRO A 101 -11.88 -19.65 13.22
C PRO A 101 -11.12 -20.41 12.13
N GLY A 102 -9.84 -20.72 12.38
CA GLY A 102 -9.00 -21.46 11.45
C GLY A 102 -8.34 -20.61 10.36
N PHE A 103 -8.47 -19.27 10.41
CA PHE A 103 -7.75 -18.40 9.49
C PHE A 103 -6.22 -18.54 9.66
N PRO A 104 -5.41 -18.57 8.58
CA PRO A 104 -3.99 -18.90 8.71
C PRO A 104 -3.19 -17.82 9.44
N ASP A 105 -2.50 -18.21 10.51
CA ASP A 105 -1.68 -17.28 11.30
C ASP A 105 -0.47 -16.71 10.54
N THR A 106 -0.09 -17.32 9.42
CA THR A 106 0.99 -16.85 8.55
C THR A 106 0.74 -15.43 8.02
N PHE A 107 -0.51 -14.98 7.95
CA PHE A 107 -0.84 -13.65 7.47
C PHE A 107 -0.59 -12.54 8.51
N TRP A 108 -0.44 -12.85 9.82
CA TRP A 108 -0.21 -11.83 10.85
C TRP A 108 1.01 -10.97 10.53
N PHE A 109 2.08 -11.62 10.06
CA PHE A 109 3.30 -10.97 9.63
C PHE A 109 3.05 -9.94 8.51
N THR A 110 2.24 -10.31 7.51
CA THR A 110 1.91 -9.40 6.40
C THR A 110 1.14 -8.18 6.89
N GLY A 111 0.14 -8.38 7.76
CA GLY A 111 -0.62 -7.29 8.39
C GLY A 111 0.27 -6.33 9.19
N ILE A 112 1.28 -6.85 9.90
CA ILE A 112 2.22 -6.01 10.67
C ILE A 112 3.05 -5.14 9.74
N ILE A 113 3.63 -5.72 8.68
CA ILE A 113 4.43 -4.96 7.71
C ILE A 113 3.60 -3.90 7.03
N ASP A 114 2.41 -4.26 6.53
CA ASP A 114 1.52 -3.31 5.88
C ASP A 114 1.06 -2.22 6.84
N GLY A 115 0.81 -2.56 8.11
CA GLY A 115 0.52 -1.61 9.17
C GLY A 115 1.65 -0.59 9.39
N LEU A 116 2.89 -1.08 9.54
CA LEU A 116 4.05 -0.21 9.73
C LEU A 116 4.31 0.69 8.52
N LEU A 117 4.20 0.15 7.30
CA LEU A 117 4.32 0.92 6.07
C LEU A 117 3.24 2.00 5.98
N THR A 118 1.99 1.64 6.25
CA THR A 118 0.84 2.57 6.21
C THR A 118 1.00 3.70 7.22
N LEU A 119 1.36 3.38 8.47
CA LEU A 119 1.63 4.37 9.51
C LEU A 119 2.81 5.27 9.11
N GLY A 120 3.86 4.69 8.53
CA GLY A 120 4.98 5.42 7.96
C GLY A 120 4.55 6.40 6.88
N TYR A 121 3.71 5.98 5.93
CA TYR A 121 3.19 6.86 4.87
C TYR A 121 2.40 8.03 5.44
N ILE A 122 1.49 7.76 6.38
CA ILE A 122 0.66 8.80 7.01
C ILE A 122 1.54 9.79 7.77
N ALA A 123 2.45 9.30 8.60
CA ALA A 123 3.34 10.13 9.41
C ALA A 123 4.28 10.99 8.53
N LEU A 124 4.85 10.40 7.48
CA LEU A 124 5.76 11.09 6.57
C LEU A 124 5.04 12.04 5.61
N ALA A 125 3.82 11.72 5.18
CA ALA A 125 2.98 12.63 4.40
C ALA A 125 2.60 13.87 5.23
N ALA A 126 2.17 13.66 6.48
CA ALA A 126 1.87 14.75 7.40
C ALA A 126 3.12 15.61 7.67
N ARG A 127 4.28 14.98 7.94
CA ARG A 127 5.55 15.68 8.13
C ARG A 127 6.03 16.42 6.87
N GLY A 128 5.79 15.86 5.69
CA GLY A 128 6.10 16.45 4.38
C GLY A 128 5.15 17.58 3.97
N GLY A 129 4.17 17.91 4.81
CA GLY A 129 3.22 18.99 4.56
C GLY A 129 2.16 18.66 3.51
N LEU A 130 1.97 17.38 3.16
CA LEU A 130 0.84 16.92 2.36
C LEU A 130 -0.38 16.79 3.26
N LYS A 131 -1.35 17.69 3.07
CA LYS A 131 -2.63 17.59 3.78
C LYS A 131 -3.50 16.49 3.18
N ALA A 132 -4.41 15.92 3.96
CA ALA A 132 -5.39 14.94 3.46
C ALA A 132 -6.13 15.46 2.22
N GLY A 133 -6.53 16.74 2.21
CA GLY A 133 -7.14 17.36 1.03
C GLY A 133 -6.24 17.37 -0.21
N GLU A 134 -4.93 17.53 -0.06
CA GLU A 134 -3.98 17.51 -1.19
C GLU A 134 -3.70 16.08 -1.69
N LEU A 135 -3.90 15.06 -0.84
CA LEU A 135 -3.80 13.64 -1.21
C LEU A 135 -5.00 13.14 -2.02
N PHE A 136 -6.20 13.70 -1.81
CA PHE A 136 -7.42 13.23 -2.50
C PHE A 136 -7.93 14.22 -3.56
N PHE A 137 -7.59 15.50 -3.41
CA PHE A 137 -7.94 16.58 -4.31
C PHE A 137 -6.69 17.42 -4.60
N PRO A 138 -5.69 16.87 -5.31
CA PRO A 138 -4.49 17.62 -5.64
C PRO A 138 -4.88 18.86 -6.44
N SER A 139 -4.52 20.04 -5.94
CA SER A 139 -4.78 21.28 -6.67
C SER A 139 -4.01 21.23 -7.99
N LEU A 140 -4.70 21.49 -9.11
CA LEU A 140 -4.05 21.74 -10.39
C LEU A 140 -3.06 22.90 -10.18
N GLN A 141 -1.78 22.57 -10.12
CA GLN A 141 -0.73 23.58 -10.08
C GLN A 141 -0.74 24.25 -11.45
N LYS A 142 -1.43 25.38 -11.59
CA LYS A 142 -1.30 26.25 -12.77
C LYS A 142 0.18 26.64 -12.82
N ASN A 143 0.87 26.16 -13.84
CA ASN A 143 2.18 26.67 -14.23
C ASN A 143 2.09 28.17 -14.51
#